data_AF-L2F602-F1
#
_entry.id   AF-L2F602-F1
#
_cell.length_a   1.000
_cell.length_b   1.000
_cell.length_c   1.000
_cell.angle_alpha   90.00
_cell.angle_beta   90.00
_cell.angle_gamma   90.00
#
_symmetry.space_group_name_H-M   'P 1'
#
loop_
_entity.id
_entity.type
_entity.pdbx_description
1 polymer ?
#
loop_
_entity_poly.entity_id
_entity_poly.type
_entity_poly.pdbx_seq_one_letter_code
_entity_poly.pdbx_strand_id
1 'polypeptide(L)' 'MTITQNPANNFANNNLANDQPHSKTQTYPCPQCKTITTWQNNAFKPFCSERCQLLDFGAWANEDYKITQEMTFDPFID' A
#
# COMPACT_ATOMS: atom_id res chain seq x y z
N MET A 1 59.53 29.30 -2.26
CA MET A 1 58.11 29.70 -2.15
C MET A 1 57.66 29.94 -3.58
N THR A 2 57.01 29.02 -4.28
CA THR A 2 55.66 28.50 -4.02
C THR A 2 55.46 27.14 -4.68
N ILE A 3 54.63 26.32 -4.04
CA ILE A 3 54.14 25.03 -4.55
C ILE A 3 53.08 25.33 -5.61
N THR A 4 53.27 24.85 -6.83
CA THR A 4 52.19 24.82 -7.83
C THR A 4 51.22 23.72 -7.43
N GLN A 5 49.98 24.10 -7.12
CA GLN A 5 48.90 23.18 -6.76
C GLN A 5 48.39 22.45 -8.00
N ASN A 6 48.32 21.13 -7.87
CA ASN A 6 47.78 20.16 -8.81
C ASN A 6 46.26 20.38 -9.03
N PRO A 7 45.77 20.59 -10.26
CA PRO A 7 44.37 20.59 -10.59
C PRO A 7 43.90 19.16 -10.90
N ALA A 8 43.72 18.35 -9.86
CA ALA A 8 43.08 17.05 -9.98
C ALA A 8 41.88 16.98 -9.03
N ASN A 9 40.77 17.52 -9.55
CA ASN A 9 39.43 16.97 -9.42
C ASN A 9 38.92 16.67 -8.01
N ASN A 10 38.26 17.70 -7.49
CA ASN A 10 37.17 17.66 -6.53
C ASN A 10 35.99 16.82 -7.07
N PHE A 11 35.93 15.54 -6.69
CA PHE A 11 34.71 14.73 -6.76
C PHE A 11 34.67 13.74 -5.60
N ALA A 12 34.62 14.25 -4.38
CA ALA A 12 34.32 13.44 -3.20
C ALA A 12 33.18 14.07 -2.42
N ASN A 13 32.00 14.13 -3.05
CA ASN A 13 30.73 14.32 -2.35
C ASN A 13 29.75 13.24 -2.83
N ASN A 14 30.05 11.99 -2.49
CA ASN A 14 29.04 10.94 -2.57
C ASN A 14 28.58 10.65 -1.15
N ASN A 15 27.48 11.30 -0.78
CA ASN A 15 26.57 10.79 0.25
C ASN A 15 26.12 9.39 -0.17
N LEU A 16 26.91 8.37 0.16
CA LEU A 16 26.52 6.97 0.08
C LEU A 16 25.67 6.62 1.30
N ALA A 17 24.57 7.35 1.48
CA ALA A 17 23.54 7.01 2.45
C ALA A 17 22.23 6.91 1.68
N ASN A 18 21.89 5.67 1.33
CA ASN A 18 20.58 5.18 0.93
C ASN A 18 20.30 5.02 -0.57
N ASP A 19 21.16 4.29 -1.28
CA ASP A 19 20.69 3.36 -2.32
C ASP A 19 20.30 2.04 -1.66
N GLN A 20 19.07 1.95 -1.15
CA GLN A 20 18.49 0.68 -0.76
C GLN A 20 17.12 0.54 -1.43
N PRO A 21 16.92 -0.48 -2.30
CA PRO A 21 15.60 -0.80 -2.82
C PRO A 21 14.80 -1.52 -1.73
N HIS A 22 14.49 -0.80 -0.65
CA HIS A 22 13.62 -1.31 0.38
C HIS A 22 12.17 -1.21 -0.10
N SER A 23 11.75 -2.20 -0.88
CA SER A 23 10.33 -2.55 -0.98
C SER A 23 9.88 -2.99 0.40
N LYS A 24 9.53 -2.03 1.27
CA LYS A 24 9.01 -2.33 2.61
C LYS A 24 7.86 -3.31 2.46
N THR A 25 7.98 -4.47 3.11
CA THR A 25 6.89 -5.44 3.17
C THR A 25 5.79 -4.85 4.06
N GLN A 26 4.68 -4.43 3.44
CA GLN A 26 3.51 -3.89 4.10
C GLN A 26 2.54 -5.03 4.36
N THR A 27 1.87 -5.03 5.51
CA THR A 27 0.90 -6.06 5.88
C THR A 27 -0.45 -5.44 6.20
N TYR A 28 -1.52 -6.13 5.83
CA TYR A 28 -2.90 -5.69 6.02
C TYR A 28 -3.77 -6.86 6.47
N PRO A 29 -4.82 -6.62 7.28
CA PRO A 29 -5.78 -7.66 7.64
C PRO A 29 -6.67 -8.01 6.44
N CYS A 30 -6.85 -9.30 6.17
CA CYS A 30 -7.80 -9.78 5.18
C CYS A 30 -9.22 -9.33 5.56
N PRO A 31 -9.99 -8.69 4.66
CA PRO A 31 -11.35 -8.25 4.96
C PRO A 31 -12.28 -9.37 5.42
N GLN A 32 -12.12 -10.56 4.84
CA GLN A 32 -13.02 -11.71 5.04
C GLN A 32 -12.77 -12.49 6.35
N CYS A 33 -11.51 -12.80 6.66
CA CYS A 33 -11.17 -13.65 7.81
C CYS A 33 -10.26 -12.97 8.85
N LYS A 34 -9.85 -11.72 8.60
CA LYS A 34 -8.96 -10.91 9.45
C LYS A 34 -7.53 -11.43 9.63
N THR A 35 -7.14 -12.52 8.97
CA THR A 35 -5.75 -12.97 8.91
C THR A 35 -4.85 -11.88 8.32
N ILE A 36 -3.72 -11.58 8.97
CA ILE A 36 -2.73 -10.64 8.47
C ILE A 36 -2.01 -11.23 7.25
N THR A 37 -1.96 -10.48 6.14
CA THR A 37 -1.30 -10.90 4.90
C THR A 37 -0.38 -9.80 4.36
N THR A 38 0.66 -10.20 3.62
CA THR A 38 1.58 -9.26 2.97
C THR A 38 0.92 -8.64 1.75
N TRP A 39 1.23 -7.37 1.49
CA TRP A 39 0.82 -6.68 0.28
C TRP A 39 1.71 -7.13 -0.89
N GLN A 40 3.01 -7.19 -0.68
CA GLN A 40 3.98 -7.64 -1.67
C GLN A 40 3.85 -9.15 -1.87
N ASN A 41 3.98 -9.59 -3.13
CA ASN A 41 3.94 -11.00 -3.52
C ASN A 41 2.67 -11.78 -3.16
N ASN A 42 1.55 -11.08 -2.92
CA ASN A 42 0.23 -11.70 -2.73
C ASN A 42 -0.65 -11.50 -3.97
N ALA A 43 -1.03 -12.57 -4.67
CA ALA A 43 -1.87 -12.53 -5.87
C ALA A 43 -3.34 -12.21 -5.57
N PHE A 44 -3.78 -12.41 -4.33
CA PHE A 44 -5.18 -12.32 -3.91
C PHE A 44 -5.50 -11.08 -3.08
N LYS A 45 -4.62 -10.06 -3.09
CA LYS A 45 -4.87 -8.79 -2.39
C LYS A 45 -6.28 -8.24 -2.70
N PRO A 46 -7.01 -7.70 -1.71
CA PRO A 46 -6.63 -7.50 -0.29
C PRO A 46 -6.83 -8.75 0.59
N PHE A 47 -7.20 -9.89 0.01
CA PHE A 47 -7.48 -11.12 0.74
C PHE A 47 -6.21 -11.95 0.98
N CYS A 48 -6.29 -12.89 1.93
CA CYS A 48 -5.18 -13.79 2.24
C CYS A 48 -5.08 -15.00 1.30
N SER A 49 -6.15 -15.31 0.54
CA SER A 49 -6.25 -16.48 -0.34
C SER A 49 -7.39 -16.34 -1.35
N GLU A 50 -7.35 -17.14 -2.41
CA GLU A 50 -8.44 -17.30 -3.39
C GLU A 50 -9.78 -17.62 -2.72
N ARG A 51 -9.79 -18.53 -1.74
CA ARG A 51 -11.00 -18.87 -0.97
C ARG A 51 -11.65 -17.63 -0.36
N CYS A 52 -10.87 -16.74 0.25
CA CYS A 52 -11.43 -15.54 0.88
C CYS A 52 -11.97 -14.55 -0.15
N GLN A 53 -11.34 -14.44 -1.33
CA GLN A 53 -11.84 -13.65 -2.45
C GLN A 53 -13.19 -14.18 -2.96
N LEU A 54 -13.31 -15.50 -3.14
CA LEU A 54 -14.55 -16.12 -3.62
C LEU A 54 -15.70 -16.03 -2.61
N LEU A 55 -15.39 -16.11 -1.31
CA LEU A 55 -16.41 -15.93 -0.27
C LEU A 55 -16.94 -14.49 -0.21
N ASP A 56 -16.05 -13.50 -0.34
CA ASP A 56 -16.43 -12.09 -0.41
C ASP A 56 -17.32 -11.83 -1.65
N PHE A 57 -16.90 -12.36 -2.80
CA PHE A 57 -17.72 -12.31 -4.02
C PHE A 57 -19.09 -12.98 -3.84
N GLY A 58 -19.14 -14.13 -3.19
CA GLY A 58 -20.40 -14.83 -2.87
C GLY A 58 -21.32 -13.99 -1.99
N ALA A 59 -20.79 -13.33 -0.96
CA ALA A 59 -21.56 -12.45 -0.08
C ALA A 59 -22.15 -11.24 -0.84
N TRP A 60 -21.40 -10.68 -1.79
CA TRP A 60 -21.94 -9.65 -2.70
C TRP A 60 -23.05 -10.20 -3.60
N ALA A 61 -22.82 -11.36 -4.22
CA ALA A 61 -23.79 -11.99 -5.12
C ALA A 61 -25.09 -12.38 -4.39
N ASN A 62 -25.02 -12.68 -3.10
CA ASN A 62 -26.16 -13.02 -2.25
C ASN A 62 -26.81 -11.80 -1.57
N GLU A 63 -26.35 -10.58 -1.85
CA GLU A 63 -26.85 -9.34 -1.21
C GLU A 63 -26.71 -9.33 0.33
N ASP A 64 -25.72 -10.04 0.86
CA ASP A 64 -25.42 -10.08 2.30
C ASP A 64 -24.84 -8.72 2.78
N TYR A 65 -24.14 -8.02 1.90
CA TYR A 65 -23.66 -6.66 2.17
C TYR A 65 -24.74 -5.63 1.85
N LYS A 66 -25.05 -4.78 2.85
CA LYS A 66 -26.09 -3.76 2.76
C LYS A 66 -25.54 -2.42 3.21
N ILE A 67 -25.81 -1.38 2.42
CA ILE A 67 -25.56 0.00 2.80
C ILE A 67 -26.89 0.57 3.27
N THR A 68 -26.98 0.91 4.56
CA THR A 68 -28.13 1.64 5.09
C THR A 68 -27.95 3.12 4.79
N GLN A 69 -28.92 3.73 4.10
CA GLN A 69 -29.01 5.18 4.04
C GLN A 69 -29.93 5.66 5.17
N GLU A 70 -29.44 6.59 5.98
CA GLU A 70 -30.32 7.40 6.82
C GLU A 70 -31.06 8.37 5.91
N MET A 71 -32.39 8.37 5.96
CA MET A 71 -33.17 9.38 5.26
C MET A 71 -33.02 10.70 5.99
N THR A 72 -32.01 11.48 5.61
CA THR A 72 -31.90 12.88 6.00
C THR A 72 -32.90 13.65 5.17
N PHE A 73 -34.03 14.01 5.77
CA PHE A 73 -34.93 15.01 5.18
C PHE A 73 -34.23 16.36 5.31
N ASP A 74 -33.55 16.79 4.26
CA ASP A 74 -33.03 18.15 4.15
C ASP A 74 -34.16 19.05 3.63
N PRO A 75 -34.74 19.93 4.47
CA PRO A 75 -35.83 20.81 4.05
C PRO A 75 -35.39 21.91 3.06
N PHE A 76 -34.12 21.90 2.61
CA PHE A 76 -33.55 22.91 1.71
C PHE A 76 -33.10 22.36 0.34
N ILE A 77 -33.36 21.09 0.01
CA ILE A 77 -33.19 20.58 -1.36
C ILE A 77 -34.55 20.68 -2.07
N ASP A 78 -34.68 21.66 -2.97
CA ASP A 78 -35.87 21.90 -3.83
C ASP A 78 -36.25 20.68 -4.70
#